data_AF-A0A955WNC3-F1
#
_entry.id   AF-A0A955WNC3-F1
#
_cell.length_a   1.000
_cell.length_b   1.000
_cell.length_c   1.000
_cell.angle_alpha   90.00
_cell.angle_beta   90.00
_cell.angle_gamma   90.00
#
_symmetry.space_group_name_H-M   'P 1'
#
loop_
_entity.id
_entity.type
_entity.pdbx_description
1 polymer ?
#
loop_
_entity_poly.entity_id
_entity_poly.type
_entity_poly.pdbx_seq_one_letter_code
_entity_poly.pdbx_strand_id
1 'polypeptide(L)'
;MLAPPAAPVIVLAFANDRHGGNARWLRNLAPERRAIEAALAPVVGQGHCQLLVEANVTHDRFFDLLASHGDRIIGVHFGGHADPEGLKFEDDEGRPTPALVDGIATGLGGLPNLRWAFLNGCATAHHVAALLTAGVQAVVATERAVRDEVAARFARRFYFAMAHGQTLDRAFALAEADERARAEAPAALVREGEPAADFFRMLRPQKVEGGWPWIFRRAAGPAADGNWRLVPEAVAPATEPTPLEAALAQRLDLAHGGAPDTVLEALDQRILDLKRKALHGRSPSRGLTLGKRWHLTEKLGHGGFAEVWKAWDAATDETVAVKLLHGQFSDSAERRQRFFRGARQMQSIVHRNVARCIEAEGH
;
A
#
# COMPACT_ATOMS: atom_id res chain seq x y z
N MET A 1 -3.75 33.69 -17.56
CA MET A 1 -3.62 32.29 -17.10
C MET A 1 -3.94 32.27 -15.62
N LEU A 2 -4.96 31.52 -15.19
CA LEU A 2 -5.21 31.27 -13.77
C LEU A 2 -4.04 30.42 -13.24
N ALA A 3 -3.55 30.75 -12.04
CA ALA A 3 -2.53 29.93 -11.38
C ALA A 3 -3.07 28.49 -11.23
N PRO A 4 -2.23 27.46 -11.38
CA PRO A 4 -2.65 26.09 -11.12
C PRO A 4 -3.22 25.98 -9.70
N PRO A 5 -4.26 25.15 -9.48
CA PRO A 5 -4.83 24.98 -8.15
C PRO A 5 -3.75 24.49 -7.18
N ALA A 6 -3.72 25.07 -5.99
CA ALA A 6 -2.76 24.70 -4.96
C ALA A 6 -2.90 23.21 -4.60
N ALA A 7 -1.78 22.51 -4.43
CA ALA A 7 -1.77 21.09 -4.14
C ALA A 7 -2.59 20.76 -2.87
N PRO A 8 -3.31 19.61 -2.85
CA PRO A 8 -4.04 19.18 -1.67
C PRO A 8 -3.08 18.85 -0.52
N VAL A 9 -3.57 18.93 0.70
CA VAL A 9 -2.79 18.89 1.94
C VAL A 9 -3.12 17.64 2.75
N ILE A 10 -2.07 16.98 3.24
CA ILE A 10 -2.16 15.97 4.28
C ILE A 10 -1.52 16.54 5.54
N VAL A 11 -2.29 16.59 6.63
CA VAL A 11 -1.80 17.04 7.94
C VAL A 11 -1.32 15.82 8.73
N LEU A 12 -0.06 15.84 9.17
CA LEU A 12 0.52 14.86 10.07
C LEU A 12 0.77 15.54 11.43
N ALA A 13 -0.12 15.27 12.38
CA ALA A 13 -0.09 15.86 13.71
C ALA A 13 0.34 14.81 14.75
N PHE A 14 1.37 15.12 15.52
CA PHE A 14 1.90 14.23 16.55
C PHE A 14 1.92 14.94 17.89
N ALA A 15 1.57 14.21 18.96
CA ALA A 15 1.63 14.71 20.33
C ALA A 15 2.15 13.63 21.27
N ASN A 16 3.10 14.00 22.12
CA ASN A 16 3.75 13.13 23.08
C ASN A 16 3.70 13.75 24.48
N ASP A 17 3.43 12.93 25.50
CA ASP A 17 3.52 13.39 26.89
C ASP A 17 5.00 13.43 27.30
N ARG A 18 5.57 14.64 27.37
CA ARG A 18 6.98 14.85 27.70
C ARG A 18 7.29 14.85 29.19
N HIS A 19 6.25 14.93 30.02
CA HIS A 19 6.38 15.08 31.47
C HIS A 19 6.00 13.81 32.23
N GLY A 20 5.21 12.91 31.63
CA GLY A 20 4.78 11.64 32.21
C GLY A 20 5.86 10.56 32.33
N GLY A 21 7.12 10.88 32.05
CA GLY A 21 8.26 9.96 32.13
C GLY A 21 8.17 8.77 31.16
N ASN A 22 8.97 7.73 31.40
CA ASN A 22 9.10 6.57 30.49
C ASN A 22 7.79 5.80 30.24
N ALA A 23 6.80 5.90 31.13
CA ALA A 23 5.55 5.14 31.04
C ALA A 23 4.54 5.76 30.06
N ARG A 24 4.59 7.10 29.88
CA ARG A 24 3.73 7.83 28.95
C ARG A 24 4.46 8.32 27.72
N TRP A 25 5.79 8.29 27.70
CA TRP A 25 6.53 8.68 26.50
C TRP A 25 6.36 7.65 25.36
N LEU A 26 5.84 8.09 24.21
CA LEU A 26 5.78 7.29 22.97
C LEU A 26 7.07 7.47 22.17
N ARG A 27 7.93 6.46 22.17
CA ARG A 27 9.27 6.51 21.54
C ARG A 27 9.20 6.40 20.02
N ASN A 28 8.12 5.83 19.50
CA ASN A 28 8.00 5.52 18.08
C ASN A 28 7.23 6.57 17.27
N LEU A 29 6.74 7.67 17.87
CA LEU A 29 6.15 8.78 17.12
C LEU A 29 7.13 9.41 16.12
N ALA A 30 8.38 9.65 16.52
CA ALA A 30 9.38 10.19 15.60
C ALA A 30 9.79 9.20 14.48
N PRO A 31 10.01 7.90 14.77
CA PRO A 31 10.08 6.86 13.74
C PRO A 31 8.85 6.77 12.83
N GLU A 32 7.64 6.84 13.37
CA GLU A 32 6.38 6.83 12.62
C GLU A 32 6.31 7.99 11.65
N ARG A 33 6.48 9.22 12.14
CA ARG A 33 6.53 10.43 11.31
C ARG A 33 7.50 10.28 10.14
N ARG A 34 8.75 9.91 10.41
CA ARG A 34 9.78 9.73 9.38
C ARG A 34 9.39 8.64 8.36
N ALA A 35 8.74 7.58 8.82
CA ALA A 35 8.31 6.49 7.97
C ALA A 35 7.13 6.90 7.06
N ILE A 36 6.21 7.72 7.56
CA ILE A 36 5.10 8.30 6.77
C ILE A 36 5.65 9.31 5.75
N GLU A 37 6.50 10.23 6.18
CA GLU A 37 7.17 11.20 5.30
C GLU A 37 7.93 10.49 4.16
N ALA A 38 8.72 9.46 4.49
CA ALA A 38 9.45 8.68 3.50
C ALA A 38 8.52 7.91 2.53
N ALA A 39 7.40 7.39 3.03
CA ALA A 39 6.41 6.70 2.21
C ALA A 39 5.71 7.66 1.22
N LEU A 40 5.46 8.90 1.64
CA LEU A 40 4.78 9.92 0.84
C LEU A 40 5.74 10.78 0.00
N ALA A 41 7.04 10.73 0.26
CA ALA A 41 8.04 11.55 -0.46
C ALA A 41 7.94 11.49 -1.99
N PRO A 42 7.70 10.32 -2.64
CA PRO A 42 7.56 10.26 -4.09
C PRO A 42 6.35 11.06 -4.60
N VAL A 43 5.20 10.96 -3.92
CA VAL A 43 3.96 11.61 -4.35
C VAL A 43 3.97 13.11 -4.05
N VAL A 44 4.67 13.52 -2.98
CA VAL A 44 4.95 14.92 -2.69
C VAL A 44 5.86 15.52 -3.77
N GLY A 45 6.94 14.81 -4.16
CA GLY A 45 7.85 15.24 -5.22
C GLY A 45 7.19 15.34 -6.60
N GLN A 46 6.12 14.58 -6.83
CA GLN A 46 5.30 14.63 -8.04
C GLN A 46 4.18 15.69 -7.98
N GLY A 47 4.03 16.40 -6.86
CA GLY A 47 3.00 17.43 -6.68
C GLY A 47 1.59 16.90 -6.43
N HIS A 48 1.42 15.61 -6.12
CA HIS A 48 0.11 15.03 -5.82
C HIS A 48 -0.45 15.51 -4.48
N CYS A 49 0.40 15.88 -3.53
CA CYS A 49 0.01 16.50 -2.27
C CYS A 49 1.17 17.29 -1.63
N GLN A 50 0.83 18.10 -0.64
CA GLN A 50 1.75 18.73 0.31
C GLN A 50 1.56 18.09 1.70
N LEU A 51 2.65 17.93 2.44
CA LEU A 51 2.59 17.55 3.85
C LEU A 51 2.73 18.78 4.75
N LEU A 52 1.85 18.89 5.74
CA LEU A 52 2.03 19.78 6.88
C LEU A 52 2.30 18.91 8.10
N VAL A 53 3.47 19.05 8.69
CA VAL A 53 3.95 18.14 9.73
C VAL A 53 4.16 18.92 11.02
N GLU A 54 3.38 18.58 12.04
CA GLU A 54 3.52 19.12 13.39
C GLU A 54 3.95 17.99 14.32
N ALA A 55 5.22 18.01 14.72
CA ALA A 55 5.79 16.96 15.56
C ALA A 55 5.31 17.02 17.03
N ASN A 56 4.86 18.20 17.46
CA ASN A 56 4.44 18.52 18.83
C ASN A 56 3.22 19.44 18.75
N VAL A 57 2.09 18.87 18.34
CA VAL A 57 0.91 19.65 17.99
C VAL A 57 0.25 20.17 19.25
N THR A 58 0.01 21.48 19.30
CA THR A 58 -0.83 22.11 20.32
C THR A 58 -2.27 22.23 19.84
N HIS A 59 -3.19 22.51 20.76
CA HIS A 59 -4.60 22.71 20.41
C HIS A 59 -4.77 23.85 19.39
N ASP A 60 -4.21 25.02 19.68
CA ASP A 60 -4.29 26.19 18.80
C ASP A 60 -3.64 25.89 17.45
N ARG A 61 -2.46 25.26 17.47
CA ARG A 61 -1.76 24.92 16.22
C ARG A 61 -2.56 23.99 15.33
N PHE A 62 -3.23 22.99 15.91
CA PHE A 62 -4.05 22.06 15.14
C PHE A 62 -5.22 22.78 14.46
N PHE A 63 -5.97 23.59 15.20
CA PHE A 63 -7.13 24.31 14.64
C PHE A 63 -6.72 25.44 13.69
N ASP A 64 -5.58 26.10 13.91
CA ASP A 64 -5.00 27.05 12.96
C ASP A 64 -4.70 26.39 11.62
N LEU A 65 -4.15 25.16 11.61
CA LEU A 65 -3.92 24.41 10.38
C LEU A 65 -5.23 24.10 9.66
N LEU A 66 -6.26 23.67 10.38
CA LEU A 66 -7.58 23.40 9.81
C LEU A 66 -8.17 24.66 9.18
N ALA A 67 -8.16 25.79 9.89
CA ALA A 67 -8.71 27.05 9.43
C ALA A 67 -7.93 27.65 8.25
N SER A 68 -6.60 27.56 8.27
CA SER A 68 -5.74 28.17 7.24
C SER A 68 -5.66 27.38 5.94
N HIS A 69 -5.96 26.07 5.96
CA HIS A 69 -5.86 25.21 4.78
C HIS A 69 -7.20 24.64 4.31
N GLY A 70 -8.22 24.55 5.18
CA GLY A 70 -9.62 24.28 4.88
C GLY A 70 -9.83 23.27 3.76
N ASP A 71 -10.33 23.76 2.62
CA ASP A 71 -10.67 23.01 1.41
C ASP A 71 -9.50 22.23 0.80
N ARG A 72 -8.25 22.57 1.12
CA ARG A 72 -7.09 21.82 0.61
C ARG A 72 -6.86 20.55 1.40
N ILE A 73 -7.32 20.45 2.65
CA ILE A 73 -7.05 19.30 3.50
C ILE A 73 -7.86 18.09 3.01
N ILE A 74 -7.14 17.05 2.59
CA ILE A 74 -7.74 15.78 2.13
C ILE A 74 -7.54 14.65 3.13
N GLY A 75 -6.59 14.77 4.06
CA GLY A 75 -6.31 13.73 5.03
C GLY A 75 -5.66 14.27 6.30
N VAL A 76 -6.04 13.70 7.44
CA VAL A 76 -5.45 14.01 8.74
C VAL A 76 -4.94 12.72 9.39
N HIS A 77 -3.71 12.75 9.84
CA HIS A 77 -3.12 11.74 10.71
C HIS A 77 -2.88 12.34 12.08
N PHE A 78 -3.34 11.66 13.12
CA PHE A 78 -2.97 11.93 14.48
C PHE A 78 -2.21 10.73 15.06
N GLY A 79 -1.01 10.97 15.58
CA GLY A 79 -0.23 10.00 16.34
C GLY A 79 0.02 10.51 17.76
N GLY A 80 -0.47 9.80 18.77
CA GLY A 80 -0.32 10.24 20.16
C GLY A 80 -1.23 9.51 21.12
N HIS A 81 -1.33 10.01 22.35
CA HIS A 81 -2.27 9.46 23.33
C HIS A 81 -3.70 9.83 22.99
N ALA A 82 -4.60 8.89 23.29
CA ALA A 82 -6.02 9.08 23.15
C ALA A 82 -6.74 8.16 24.15
N ASP A 83 -7.97 8.53 24.44
CA ASP A 83 -8.92 7.77 25.24
C ASP A 83 -10.35 7.97 24.68
N PRO A 84 -11.37 7.33 25.25
CA PRO A 84 -12.75 7.51 24.76
C PRO A 84 -13.27 8.95 24.79
N GLU A 85 -12.71 9.82 25.64
CA GLU A 85 -13.16 11.22 25.78
C GLU A 85 -12.50 12.16 24.76
N GLY A 86 -11.31 11.80 24.25
CA GLY A 86 -10.63 12.63 23.28
C GLY A 86 -9.20 12.24 22.93
N LEU A 87 -8.56 13.09 22.12
CA LEU A 87 -7.13 13.02 21.81
C LEU A 87 -6.35 13.85 22.84
N LYS A 88 -5.06 13.57 23.00
CA LYS A 88 -4.17 14.37 23.84
C LYS A 88 -3.18 15.12 22.96
N PHE A 89 -3.28 16.45 22.94
CA PHE A 89 -2.31 17.34 22.33
C PHE A 89 -1.24 17.74 23.36
N GLU A 90 -0.29 18.59 22.97
CA GLU A 90 0.69 19.18 23.86
C GLU A 90 0.32 20.65 24.17
N ASP A 91 0.74 21.19 25.31
CA ASP A 91 0.92 22.64 25.48
C ASP A 91 2.35 23.06 25.07
N ASP A 92 2.66 24.35 25.18
CA ASP A 92 3.97 24.89 24.82
C ASP A 92 5.11 24.32 25.69
N GLU A 93 4.79 23.79 26.87
CA GLU A 93 5.73 23.10 27.74
C GLU A 93 5.82 21.58 27.45
N GLY A 94 4.99 21.04 26.57
CA GLY A 94 4.94 19.61 26.22
C GLY A 94 4.13 18.73 27.19
N ARG A 95 3.26 19.33 28.01
CA ARG A 95 2.32 18.61 28.87
C ARG A 95 1.08 18.23 28.07
N PRO A 96 0.44 17.09 28.38
CA PRO A 96 -0.73 16.64 27.64
C PRO A 96 -1.95 17.54 27.91
N THR A 97 -2.57 18.03 26.84
CA THR A 97 -3.81 18.81 26.86
C THR A 97 -4.95 18.03 26.20
N PRO A 98 -6.14 17.94 26.82
CA PRO A 98 -7.25 17.19 26.25
C PRO A 98 -7.90 17.94 25.08
N ALA A 99 -8.18 17.23 23.99
CA ALA A 99 -9.02 17.68 22.89
C ALA A 99 -10.24 16.74 22.79
N LEU A 100 -11.42 17.25 23.16
CA LEU A 100 -12.64 16.44 23.26
C LEU A 100 -13.15 16.00 21.89
N VAL A 101 -13.80 14.82 21.85
CA VAL A 101 -14.35 14.23 20.62
C VAL A 101 -15.21 15.22 19.84
N ASP A 102 -16.12 15.94 20.50
CA ASP A 102 -17.07 16.86 19.84
C ASP A 102 -16.35 18.00 19.11
N GLY A 103 -15.31 18.57 19.73
CA GLY A 103 -14.51 19.64 19.12
C GLY A 103 -13.71 19.15 17.91
N ILE A 104 -13.09 17.98 18.03
CA ILE A 104 -12.33 17.36 16.93
C ILE A 104 -13.27 16.98 15.78
N ALA A 105 -14.40 16.36 16.08
CA ALA A 105 -15.39 15.97 15.08
C ALA A 105 -15.94 17.19 14.35
N THR A 106 -16.27 18.26 15.07
CA THR A 106 -16.73 19.52 14.47
C THR A 106 -15.65 20.14 13.57
N GLY A 107 -14.41 20.23 14.05
CA GLY A 107 -13.31 20.80 13.28
C GLY A 107 -12.99 20.02 12.01
N LEU A 108 -12.93 18.69 12.09
CA LEU A 108 -12.66 17.84 10.93
C LEU A 108 -13.84 17.72 9.97
N GLY A 109 -15.07 17.67 10.50
CA GLY A 109 -16.30 17.61 9.71
C GLY A 109 -16.57 18.88 8.88
N GLY A 110 -16.06 20.02 9.34
CA GLY A 110 -16.13 21.29 8.60
C GLY A 110 -15.23 21.34 7.36
N LEU A 111 -14.38 20.35 7.11
CA LEU A 111 -13.46 20.32 5.97
C LEU A 111 -14.12 19.64 4.77
N PRO A 112 -14.44 20.38 3.69
CA PRO A 112 -15.29 19.85 2.61
C PRO A 112 -14.63 18.76 1.77
N ASN A 113 -13.30 18.73 1.73
CA ASN A 113 -12.53 17.77 0.93
C ASN A 113 -11.83 16.69 1.76
N LEU A 114 -12.08 16.63 3.08
CA LEU A 114 -11.46 15.63 3.95
C LEU A 114 -11.97 14.22 3.58
N ARG A 115 -11.04 13.38 3.12
CA ARG A 115 -11.30 12.01 2.68
C ARG A 115 -11.09 10.99 3.80
N TRP A 116 -10.08 11.18 4.65
CA TRP A 116 -9.87 10.29 5.79
C TRP A 116 -9.28 11.01 7.02
N ALA A 117 -9.63 10.48 8.19
CA ALA A 117 -8.93 10.74 9.44
C ALA A 117 -8.32 9.42 9.96
N PHE A 118 -7.03 9.42 10.27
CA PHE A 118 -6.36 8.30 10.93
C PHE A 118 -5.99 8.71 12.35
N LEU A 119 -6.77 8.24 13.32
CA LEU A 119 -6.55 8.44 14.75
C LEU A 119 -5.69 7.30 15.33
N ASN A 120 -4.38 7.38 15.15
CA ASN A 120 -3.40 6.40 15.63
C ASN A 120 -3.04 6.63 17.11
N GLY A 121 -4.07 6.56 17.96
CA GLY A 121 -3.97 6.59 19.41
C GLY A 121 -4.79 5.45 20.01
N CYS A 122 -4.68 5.23 21.32
CA CYS A 122 -5.39 4.16 22.02
C CYS A 122 -6.91 4.41 22.11
N ALA A 123 -7.71 3.36 21.95
CA ALA A 123 -9.16 3.36 22.21
C ALA A 123 -10.00 4.43 21.46
N THR A 124 -9.57 4.82 20.26
CA THR A 124 -10.21 5.86 19.43
C THR A 124 -11.50 5.42 18.73
N ALA A 125 -11.94 4.17 18.89
CA ALA A 125 -13.18 3.67 18.28
C ALA A 125 -14.45 4.47 18.68
N HIS A 126 -14.47 5.08 19.86
CA HIS A 126 -15.59 5.91 20.32
C HIS A 126 -15.74 7.21 19.50
N HIS A 127 -14.67 7.66 18.86
CA HIS A 127 -14.66 8.90 18.09
C HIS A 127 -15.29 8.73 16.70
N VAL A 128 -15.31 7.48 16.20
CA VAL A 128 -15.69 7.15 14.82
C VAL A 128 -17.10 7.60 14.51
N ALA A 129 -18.07 7.34 15.38
CA ALA A 129 -19.47 7.71 15.14
C ALA A 129 -19.65 9.23 15.01
N ALA A 130 -19.01 10.01 15.90
CA ALA A 130 -19.05 11.46 15.87
C ALA A 130 -18.41 12.02 14.60
N LEU A 131 -17.24 11.49 14.20
CA LEU A 131 -16.53 11.92 12.99
C LEU A 131 -17.32 11.63 11.71
N LEU A 132 -17.88 10.43 11.58
CA LEU A 132 -18.69 10.08 10.41
C LEU A 132 -19.96 10.93 10.34
N THR A 133 -20.60 11.18 11.49
CA THR A 133 -21.79 12.06 11.58
C THR A 133 -21.47 13.51 11.22
N ALA A 134 -20.27 13.98 11.58
CA ALA A 134 -19.80 15.32 11.25
C ALA A 134 -19.40 15.48 9.77
N GLY A 135 -19.35 14.40 8.98
CA GLY A 135 -19.08 14.45 7.54
C GLY A 135 -17.73 13.90 7.11
N VAL A 136 -16.91 13.36 8.02
CA VAL A 136 -15.65 12.70 7.65
C VAL A 136 -15.94 11.42 6.86
N GLN A 137 -15.36 11.29 5.66
CA GLN A 137 -15.73 10.21 4.73
C GLN A 137 -15.20 8.83 5.15
N ALA A 138 -14.04 8.78 5.82
CA ALA A 138 -13.45 7.54 6.32
C ALA A 138 -12.62 7.77 7.59
N VAL A 139 -12.65 6.81 8.51
CA VAL A 139 -11.90 6.87 9.77
C VAL A 139 -11.14 5.57 10.00
N VAL A 140 -9.84 5.68 10.26
CA VAL A 140 -9.00 4.60 10.82
C VAL A 140 -8.83 4.89 12.31
N ALA A 141 -9.19 3.93 13.16
CA ALA A 141 -9.14 4.06 14.61
C ALA A 141 -8.71 2.75 15.27
N THR A 142 -8.52 2.76 16.59
CA THR A 142 -8.21 1.57 17.39
C THR A 142 -9.31 1.27 18.40
N GLU A 143 -9.62 -0.01 18.62
CA GLU A 143 -10.61 -0.43 19.63
C GLU A 143 -10.00 -0.60 21.03
N ARG A 144 -8.67 -0.67 21.12
CA ARG A 144 -7.94 -0.96 22.36
C ARG A 144 -6.54 -0.36 22.32
N ALA A 145 -5.83 -0.43 23.44
CA ALA A 145 -4.46 0.05 23.50
C ALA A 145 -3.53 -0.78 22.60
N VAL A 146 -2.80 -0.10 21.74
CA VAL A 146 -1.87 -0.69 20.78
C VAL A 146 -0.44 -0.43 21.27
N ARG A 147 0.48 -1.35 21.00
CA ARG A 147 1.91 -1.09 21.22
C ARG A 147 2.41 -0.03 20.24
N ASP A 148 3.16 0.93 20.77
CA ASP A 148 3.74 2.06 20.03
C ASP A 148 4.50 1.60 18.76
N GLU A 149 5.28 0.51 18.86
CA GLU A 149 6.01 0.01 17.70
C GLU A 149 5.13 -0.59 16.59
N VAL A 150 4.00 -1.19 16.98
CA VAL A 150 3.02 -1.77 16.05
C VAL A 150 2.27 -0.63 15.34
N ALA A 151 1.89 0.40 16.10
CA ALA A 151 1.21 1.58 15.56
C ALA A 151 2.02 2.28 14.46
N ALA A 152 3.31 2.50 14.71
CA ALA A 152 4.22 3.12 13.74
C ALA A 152 4.37 2.29 12.45
N ARG A 153 4.50 0.97 12.56
CA ARG A 153 4.65 0.09 11.37
C ARG A 153 3.36 0.00 10.56
N PHE A 154 2.21 -0.08 11.24
CA PHE A 154 0.90 -0.11 10.59
C PHE A 154 0.71 1.17 9.76
N ALA A 155 0.96 2.35 10.37
CA ALA A 155 0.86 3.63 9.68
C ALA A 155 1.80 3.69 8.47
N ARG A 156 3.08 3.30 8.62
CA ARG A 156 4.03 3.22 7.49
C ARG A 156 3.47 2.39 6.33
N ARG A 157 2.93 1.19 6.59
CA ARG A 157 2.42 0.32 5.52
C ARG A 157 1.19 0.91 4.85
N PHE A 158 0.28 1.50 5.63
CA PHE A 158 -0.90 2.19 5.14
C PHE A 158 -0.53 3.30 4.15
N TYR A 159 0.32 4.24 4.57
CA TYR A 159 0.74 5.36 3.71
C TYR A 159 1.58 4.92 2.52
N PHE A 160 2.42 3.88 2.68
CA PHE A 160 3.14 3.29 1.54
C PHE A 160 2.18 2.77 0.47
N ALA A 161 1.12 2.07 0.86
CA ALA A 161 0.12 1.56 -0.07
C ALA A 161 -0.63 2.71 -0.78
N MET A 162 -1.02 3.75 -0.04
CA MET A 162 -1.66 4.93 -0.64
C MET A 162 -0.77 5.64 -1.66
N ALA A 163 0.51 5.81 -1.35
CA ALA A 163 1.49 6.39 -2.28
C ALA A 163 1.69 5.56 -3.55
N HIS A 164 1.37 4.26 -3.50
CA HIS A 164 1.41 3.34 -4.63
C HIS A 164 0.03 3.11 -5.25
N GLY A 165 -0.84 4.12 -5.16
CA GLY A 165 -2.12 4.17 -5.87
C GLY A 165 -3.19 3.24 -5.32
N GLN A 166 -3.05 2.67 -4.12
CA GLN A 166 -4.12 1.85 -3.53
C GLN A 166 -5.27 2.72 -2.99
N THR A 167 -6.49 2.18 -2.99
CA THR A 167 -7.64 2.80 -2.30
C THR A 167 -7.43 2.75 -0.78
N LEU A 168 -8.23 3.53 -0.02
CA LEU A 168 -8.15 3.52 1.44
C LEU A 168 -8.44 2.12 2.03
N ASP A 169 -9.44 1.37 1.52
CA ASP A 169 -9.73 0.01 2.01
C ASP A 169 -8.54 -0.91 1.75
N ARG A 170 -7.95 -0.82 0.55
CA ARG A 170 -6.86 -1.69 0.17
C ARG A 170 -5.58 -1.36 0.93
N ALA A 171 -5.32 -0.07 1.17
CA ALA A 171 -4.23 0.39 2.02
C ALA A 171 -4.38 -0.13 3.46
N PHE A 172 -5.59 -0.05 4.04
CA PHE A 172 -5.88 -0.60 5.36
C PHE A 172 -5.68 -2.12 5.39
N ALA A 173 -6.25 -2.85 4.43
CA ALA A 173 -6.12 -4.30 4.35
C ALA A 173 -4.67 -4.79 4.18
N LEU A 174 -3.83 -4.02 3.46
CA LEU A 174 -2.40 -4.32 3.32
C LEU A 174 -1.61 -4.04 4.61
N ALA A 175 -1.97 -2.98 5.34
CA ALA A 175 -1.41 -2.71 6.66
C ALA A 175 -1.77 -3.81 7.66
N GLU A 176 -3.02 -4.26 7.64
CA GLU A 176 -3.49 -5.38 8.44
C GLU A 176 -2.75 -6.67 8.10
N ALA A 177 -2.61 -6.99 6.81
CA ALA A 177 -1.90 -8.18 6.37
C ALA A 177 -0.41 -8.17 6.77
N ASP A 178 0.28 -7.03 6.69
CA ASP A 178 1.70 -6.91 7.08
C ASP A 178 1.89 -7.16 8.58
N GLU A 179 1.02 -6.63 9.44
CA GLU A 179 1.11 -6.87 10.89
C GLU A 179 0.68 -8.29 11.28
N ARG A 180 -0.39 -8.84 10.67
CA ARG A 180 -0.79 -10.23 10.91
C ARG A 180 0.26 -11.24 10.47
N ALA A 181 0.97 -10.96 9.37
CA ALA A 181 2.05 -11.83 8.89
C ALA A 181 3.31 -11.79 9.78
N ARG A 182 3.47 -10.73 10.59
CA ARG A 182 4.59 -10.56 11.53
C ARG A 182 4.28 -11.07 12.93
N ALA A 183 3.04 -10.97 13.35
CA ALA A 183 2.63 -11.33 14.70
C ALA A 183 2.75 -12.84 14.92
N GLU A 184 3.52 -13.24 15.93
CA GLU A 184 3.58 -14.64 16.38
C GLU A 184 2.23 -15.09 16.95
N ALA A 185 1.46 -14.17 17.54
CA ALA A 185 0.09 -14.35 17.99
C ALA A 185 -0.64 -12.99 18.07
N PRO A 186 -1.98 -12.94 18.03
CA PRO A 186 -2.74 -11.70 18.16
C PRO A 186 -2.43 -10.83 19.38
N ALA A 187 -2.07 -11.44 20.51
CA ALA A 187 -1.71 -10.73 21.74
C ALA A 187 -0.48 -9.81 21.55
N ALA A 188 0.42 -10.15 20.62
CA ALA A 188 1.62 -9.34 20.36
C ALA A 188 1.32 -7.95 19.76
N LEU A 189 0.08 -7.72 19.28
CA LEU A 189 -0.36 -6.47 18.68
C LEU A 189 -0.88 -5.45 19.71
N VAL A 190 -1.22 -5.90 20.92
CA VAL A 190 -1.95 -5.14 21.94
C VAL A 190 -1.03 -4.87 23.13
N ARG A 191 -1.20 -3.73 23.81
CA ARG A 191 -0.51 -3.46 25.08
C ARG A 191 -1.28 -4.14 26.23
N GLU A 192 -0.65 -5.07 26.95
CA GLU A 192 -1.23 -5.73 28.13
C GLU A 192 -1.32 -4.74 29.32
N GLY A 193 -2.40 -4.82 30.12
CA GLY A 193 -2.43 -4.24 31.48
C GLY A 193 -2.96 -2.81 31.68
N GLU A 194 -3.77 -2.24 30.78
CA GLU A 194 -4.42 -0.93 31.02
C GLU A 194 -5.92 -1.06 31.35
N PRO A 195 -6.43 -0.34 32.37
CA PRO A 195 -7.78 -0.52 32.95
C PRO A 195 -8.94 -0.25 31.98
N ALA A 196 -8.65 0.33 30.82
CA ALA A 196 -9.57 0.37 29.68
C ALA A 196 -10.12 -1.03 29.34
N ALA A 197 -9.29 -2.08 29.43
CA ALA A 197 -9.70 -3.45 29.14
C ALA A 197 -10.82 -3.95 30.06
N ASP A 198 -10.88 -3.52 31.33
CA ASP A 198 -11.90 -3.93 32.29
C ASP A 198 -13.23 -3.20 32.07
N PHE A 199 -13.19 -1.91 31.71
CA PHE A 199 -14.40 -1.17 31.33
C PHE A 199 -14.97 -1.67 29.99
N PHE A 200 -14.09 -1.97 29.02
CA PHE A 200 -14.49 -2.47 27.69
C PHE A 200 -15.08 -3.89 27.71
N ARG A 201 -14.67 -4.74 28.65
CA ARG A 201 -15.23 -6.10 28.80
C ARG A 201 -16.68 -6.09 29.28
N MET A 202 -17.10 -5.04 29.99
CA MET A 202 -18.43 -4.95 30.59
C MET A 202 -19.50 -4.41 29.62
N LEU A 203 -19.12 -3.58 28.64
CA LEU A 203 -20.06 -2.91 27.73
C LEU A 203 -20.28 -3.61 26.38
N ARG A 204 -19.44 -4.59 25.99
CA ARG A 204 -19.68 -5.47 24.84
C ARG A 204 -19.18 -6.90 25.09
N PRO A 205 -20.08 -7.89 25.30
CA PRO A 205 -19.68 -9.29 25.42
C PRO A 205 -19.38 -9.95 24.07
N GLN A 206 -19.38 -9.22 22.94
CA GLN A 206 -19.00 -9.79 21.66
C GLN A 206 -17.47 -9.94 21.57
N LYS A 207 -17.03 -11.20 21.55
CA LYS A 207 -15.68 -11.59 21.11
C LYS A 207 -15.38 -10.90 19.78
N VAL A 208 -14.51 -9.90 19.78
CA VAL A 208 -13.71 -9.61 18.59
C VAL A 208 -12.79 -10.82 18.42
N GLU A 209 -13.13 -11.72 17.51
CA GLU A 209 -12.33 -12.91 17.24
C GLU A 209 -10.90 -12.49 16.86
N GLY A 210 -9.93 -12.91 17.67
CA GLY A 210 -8.52 -12.89 17.28
C GLY A 210 -7.75 -11.58 17.51
N GLY A 211 -8.08 -10.77 18.52
CA GLY A 211 -7.13 -9.80 19.11
C GLY A 211 -6.65 -8.65 18.21
N TRP A 212 -7.30 -8.40 17.07
CA TRP A 212 -6.97 -7.33 16.14
C TRP A 212 -7.42 -5.96 16.69
N PRO A 213 -6.54 -4.93 16.75
CA PRO A 213 -6.89 -3.69 17.44
C PRO A 213 -7.33 -2.53 16.55
N TRP A 214 -7.18 -2.59 15.22
CA TRP A 214 -7.61 -1.51 14.31
C TRP A 214 -8.99 -1.72 13.71
N ILE A 215 -9.70 -0.62 13.51
CA ILE A 215 -10.93 -0.57 12.73
C ILE A 215 -10.84 0.48 11.63
N PHE A 216 -11.47 0.18 10.52
CA PHE A 216 -11.72 1.09 9.43
C PHE A 216 -13.23 1.21 9.22
N ARG A 217 -13.74 2.44 9.14
CA ARG A 217 -15.15 2.73 8.87
C ARG A 217 -15.26 3.83 7.85
N ARG A 218 -16.27 3.72 6.99
CA ARG A 218 -16.64 4.73 5.99
C ARG A 218 -17.99 5.33 6.35
N ALA A 219 -18.21 6.56 5.92
CA ALA A 219 -19.55 7.15 5.91
C ALA A 219 -20.45 6.32 4.98
N ALA A 220 -21.74 6.24 5.31
CA ALA A 220 -22.71 5.60 4.43
C ALA A 220 -23.17 6.58 3.34
N GLY A 221 -23.43 6.08 2.13
CA GLY A 221 -24.04 6.85 1.04
C GLY A 221 -23.08 7.30 -0.07
N PRO A 222 -23.61 7.98 -1.10
CA PRO A 222 -22.90 8.26 -2.36
C PRO A 222 -21.71 9.22 -2.24
N ALA A 223 -21.57 9.96 -1.14
CA ALA A 223 -20.41 10.82 -0.87
C ALA A 223 -19.15 10.03 -0.44
N ALA A 224 -19.31 8.79 0.01
CA ALA A 224 -18.20 7.92 0.37
C ALA A 224 -17.65 7.22 -0.88
N ASP A 225 -16.77 7.90 -1.61
CA ASP A 225 -16.09 7.32 -2.76
C ASP A 225 -15.11 6.22 -2.30
N GLY A 226 -15.55 4.97 -2.37
CA GLY A 226 -14.75 3.79 -2.07
C GLY A 226 -13.56 3.59 -3.00
N ASN A 227 -13.62 4.17 -4.20
CA ASN A 227 -12.60 4.06 -5.23
C ASN A 227 -11.61 5.23 -5.22
N TRP A 228 -11.77 6.19 -4.31
CA TRP A 228 -10.85 7.31 -4.20
C TRP A 228 -9.41 6.83 -3.92
N ARG A 229 -8.46 7.46 -4.62
CA ARG A 229 -7.02 7.20 -4.51
C ARG A 229 -6.26 8.52 -4.34
N LEU A 230 -5.21 8.51 -3.52
CA LEU A 230 -4.32 9.67 -3.35
C LEU A 230 -3.55 9.99 -4.63
N VAL A 231 -3.02 8.93 -5.26
CA VAL A 231 -2.46 9.01 -6.61
C VAL A 231 -3.57 8.52 -7.54
N PRO A 232 -4.14 9.39 -8.38
CA PRO A 232 -5.07 8.95 -9.40
C PRO A 232 -4.42 7.80 -10.17
N GLU A 233 -5.19 6.75 -10.44
CA GLU A 233 -4.73 5.71 -11.34
C GLU A 233 -4.27 6.43 -12.61
N ALA A 234 -3.00 6.24 -13.00
CA ALA A 234 -2.56 6.75 -14.28
C ALA A 234 -3.60 6.23 -15.27
N VAL A 235 -4.35 7.13 -15.91
CA VAL A 235 -5.15 6.74 -17.05
C VAL A 235 -4.10 6.33 -18.07
N ALA A 236 -3.69 5.07 -18.01
CA ALA A 236 -3.19 4.40 -19.18
C ALA A 236 -4.26 4.71 -20.23
N PRO A 237 -3.90 5.37 -21.35
CA PRO A 237 -4.88 5.64 -22.40
C PRO A 237 -5.62 4.33 -22.61
N ALA A 238 -6.97 4.35 -22.46
CA ALA A 238 -7.78 3.14 -22.40
C ALA A 238 -7.22 2.15 -23.41
N THR A 239 -6.47 1.17 -22.92
CA THR A 239 -5.84 0.21 -23.83
C THR A 239 -7.01 -0.58 -24.30
N GLU A 240 -7.41 -0.39 -25.56
CA GLU A 240 -8.40 -1.24 -26.19
C GLU A 240 -8.07 -2.67 -25.79
N PRO A 241 -9.06 -3.45 -25.29
CA PRO A 241 -8.80 -4.79 -24.82
C PRO A 241 -8.02 -5.50 -25.90
N THR A 242 -6.90 -6.11 -25.50
CA THR A 242 -6.01 -6.73 -26.48
C THR A 242 -6.83 -7.70 -27.33
N PRO A 243 -6.47 -7.96 -28.60
CA PRO A 243 -7.25 -8.85 -29.44
C PRO A 243 -7.55 -10.21 -28.80
N LEU A 244 -6.66 -10.67 -27.90
CA LEU A 244 -6.85 -11.89 -27.11
C LEU A 244 -7.93 -11.74 -26.02
N GLU A 245 -7.91 -10.66 -25.25
CA GLU A 245 -8.91 -10.37 -24.21
C GLU A 245 -10.30 -10.19 -24.81
N ALA A 246 -10.40 -9.46 -25.93
CA ALA A 246 -11.65 -9.30 -26.67
C ALA A 246 -12.20 -10.65 -27.18
N ALA A 247 -11.33 -11.53 -27.70
CA ALA A 247 -11.74 -12.85 -28.17
C ALA A 247 -12.17 -13.79 -27.02
N LEU A 248 -11.51 -13.71 -25.85
CA LEU A 248 -11.88 -14.49 -24.67
C LEU A 248 -13.24 -14.05 -24.09
N ALA A 249 -13.50 -12.74 -24.04
CA ALA A 249 -14.80 -12.20 -23.62
C ALA A 249 -15.91 -12.62 -24.58
N GLN A 250 -15.68 -12.48 -25.90
CA GLN A 250 -16.62 -12.93 -26.93
C GLN A 250 -16.93 -14.43 -26.81
N ARG A 251 -15.92 -15.25 -26.47
CA ARG A 251 -16.10 -16.70 -26.32
C ARG A 251 -16.97 -17.05 -25.12
N LEU A 252 -16.81 -16.30 -24.02
CA LEU A 252 -17.62 -16.44 -22.80
C LEU A 252 -19.08 -16.06 -23.05
N ASP A 253 -19.33 -14.95 -23.75
CA ASP A 253 -20.68 -14.49 -24.08
C ASP A 253 -21.41 -15.48 -24.99
N LEU A 254 -20.73 -15.97 -26.04
CA LEU A 254 -21.30 -16.94 -26.98
C LEU A 254 -21.52 -18.33 -26.36
N ALA A 255 -20.69 -18.72 -25.39
CA ALA A 255 -20.88 -19.98 -24.64
C ALA A 255 -22.15 -19.92 -23.78
N HIS A 256 -22.45 -18.78 -23.15
CA HIS A 256 -23.69 -18.60 -22.39
C HIS A 256 -24.93 -18.43 -23.29
N GLY A 257 -24.75 -17.89 -24.51
CA GLY A 257 -25.82 -17.68 -25.48
C GLY A 257 -26.21 -18.89 -26.33
N GLY A 258 -25.59 -20.07 -26.14
CA GLY A 258 -25.90 -21.27 -26.91
C GLY A 258 -25.47 -21.21 -28.38
N ALA A 259 -24.34 -20.58 -28.67
CA ALA A 259 -23.82 -20.49 -30.04
C ALA A 259 -23.47 -21.88 -30.63
N PRO A 260 -23.60 -22.08 -31.96
CA PRO A 260 -23.23 -23.33 -32.60
C PRO A 260 -21.75 -23.70 -32.39
N ASP A 261 -21.46 -24.98 -32.22
CA ASP A 261 -20.09 -25.49 -31.95
C ASP A 261 -19.07 -25.02 -33.00
N THR A 262 -19.45 -24.91 -34.27
CA THR A 262 -18.57 -24.43 -35.35
C THR A 262 -18.09 -23.00 -35.16
N VAL A 263 -18.91 -22.13 -34.55
CA VAL A 263 -18.55 -20.73 -34.22
C VAL A 263 -17.58 -20.71 -33.04
N LEU A 264 -17.82 -21.57 -32.07
CA LEU A 264 -17.01 -21.71 -30.88
C LEU A 264 -15.61 -22.26 -31.19
N GLU A 265 -15.52 -23.27 -32.07
CA GLU A 265 -14.26 -23.85 -32.54
C GLU A 265 -13.40 -22.84 -33.32
N ALA A 266 -14.02 -22.06 -34.21
CA ALA A 266 -13.30 -21.01 -34.96
C ALA A 266 -12.74 -19.93 -34.03
N LEU A 267 -13.48 -19.58 -32.97
CA LEU A 267 -13.06 -18.61 -31.98
C LEU A 267 -11.95 -19.17 -31.06
N ASP A 268 -12.01 -20.45 -30.70
CA ASP A 268 -10.97 -21.14 -29.94
C ASP A 268 -9.65 -21.21 -30.72
N GLN A 269 -9.70 -21.46 -32.04
CA GLN A 269 -8.51 -21.37 -32.91
C GLN A 269 -7.92 -19.95 -32.95
N ARG A 270 -8.78 -18.93 -33.07
CA ARG A 270 -8.34 -17.53 -33.03
C ARG A 270 -7.68 -17.17 -31.70
N ILE A 271 -8.22 -17.65 -30.58
CA ILE A 271 -7.64 -17.47 -29.24
C ILE A 271 -6.27 -18.13 -29.16
N LEU A 272 -6.11 -19.35 -29.70
CA LEU A 272 -4.83 -20.05 -29.73
C LEU A 272 -3.77 -19.30 -30.55
N ASP A 273 -4.13 -18.77 -31.71
CA ASP A 273 -3.21 -17.98 -32.55
C ASP A 273 -2.83 -16.66 -31.90
N LEU A 274 -3.77 -15.99 -31.23
CA LEU A 274 -3.50 -14.76 -30.48
C LEU A 274 -2.63 -15.01 -29.26
N LYS A 275 -2.86 -16.11 -28.52
CA LYS A 275 -1.96 -16.57 -27.45
C LYS A 275 -0.56 -16.85 -27.99
N ARG A 276 -0.46 -17.48 -29.16
CA ARG A 276 0.82 -17.75 -29.84
C ARG A 276 1.52 -16.44 -30.21
N LYS A 277 0.84 -15.47 -30.83
CA LYS A 277 1.42 -14.16 -31.19
C LYS A 277 1.83 -13.33 -29.97
N ALA A 278 1.02 -13.30 -28.91
CA ALA A 278 1.35 -12.63 -27.65
C ALA A 278 2.59 -13.26 -26.98
N LEU A 279 2.74 -14.58 -27.05
CA LEU A 279 3.93 -15.29 -26.59
C LEU A 279 5.20 -14.93 -27.37
N HIS A 280 5.09 -14.58 -28.66
CA HIS A 280 6.25 -14.29 -29.53
C HIS A 280 6.62 -12.80 -29.59
N GLY A 281 5.71 -11.89 -29.24
CA GLY A 281 5.85 -10.44 -29.44
C GLY A 281 6.90 -9.71 -28.59
N ARG A 282 7.63 -10.39 -27.69
CA ARG A 282 8.71 -9.81 -26.86
C ARG A 282 9.96 -10.69 -26.77
N SER A 283 10.17 -11.64 -27.68
CA SER A 283 11.42 -12.40 -27.68
C SER A 283 12.59 -11.55 -28.21
N PRO A 284 13.77 -11.61 -27.58
CA PRO A 284 14.96 -10.94 -28.07
C PRO A 284 15.36 -11.49 -29.44
N SER A 285 15.97 -10.64 -30.27
CA SER A 285 16.50 -11.03 -31.57
C SER A 285 17.96 -11.47 -31.47
N ARG A 286 18.39 -12.34 -32.39
CA ARG A 286 19.80 -12.68 -32.60
C ARG A 286 20.59 -11.39 -32.86
N GLY A 287 21.74 -11.23 -32.19
CA GLY A 287 22.57 -10.02 -32.26
C GLY A 287 22.28 -8.99 -31.17
N LEU A 288 21.24 -9.16 -30.36
CA LEU A 288 21.00 -8.31 -29.20
C LEU A 288 22.14 -8.43 -28.19
N THR A 289 22.58 -7.29 -27.65
CA THR A 289 23.58 -7.26 -26.58
C THR A 289 22.91 -6.82 -25.27
N LEU A 290 22.95 -7.68 -24.26
CA LEU A 290 22.40 -7.41 -22.93
C LEU A 290 23.48 -6.86 -22.00
N GLY A 291 23.16 -5.78 -21.28
CA GLY A 291 24.08 -5.16 -20.31
C GLY A 291 25.43 -4.72 -20.90
N LYS A 292 25.52 -4.52 -22.23
CA LYS A 292 26.77 -4.32 -22.99
C LYS A 292 27.82 -5.45 -22.83
N ARG A 293 27.40 -6.62 -22.36
CA ARG A 293 28.30 -7.74 -22.01
C ARG A 293 27.94 -9.03 -22.72
N TRP A 294 26.65 -9.40 -22.74
CA TRP A 294 26.22 -10.68 -23.31
C TRP A 294 25.63 -10.49 -24.70
N HIS A 295 26.37 -10.92 -25.71
CA HIS A 295 25.96 -10.84 -27.12
C HIS A 295 25.22 -12.12 -27.50
N LEU A 296 23.90 -12.04 -27.68
CA LEU A 296 23.05 -13.19 -27.99
C LEU A 296 23.31 -13.68 -29.42
N THR A 297 23.72 -14.93 -29.57
CA THR A 297 24.11 -15.52 -30.87
C THR A 297 23.12 -16.53 -31.41
N GLU A 298 22.47 -17.31 -30.54
CA GLU A 298 21.57 -18.40 -30.95
C GLU A 298 20.56 -18.71 -29.82
N LYS A 299 19.32 -19.07 -30.17
CA LYS A 299 18.33 -19.52 -29.18
C LYS A 299 18.50 -21.02 -28.95
N LEU A 300 18.80 -21.41 -27.71
CA LEU A 300 19.03 -22.81 -27.32
C LEU A 300 17.75 -23.52 -26.88
N GLY A 301 16.77 -22.79 -26.35
CA GLY A 301 15.52 -23.40 -25.91
C GLY A 301 14.48 -22.40 -25.44
N HIS A 302 13.24 -22.87 -25.31
CA HIS A 302 12.12 -22.07 -24.81
C HIS A 302 11.28 -22.87 -23.81
N GLY A 303 10.67 -22.17 -22.86
CA GLY A 303 9.65 -22.72 -21.97
C GLY A 303 8.56 -21.69 -21.67
N GLY A 304 7.54 -22.07 -20.90
CA GLY A 304 6.43 -21.17 -20.55
C GLY A 304 6.82 -19.99 -19.66
N PHE A 305 7.99 -20.04 -19.02
CA PHE A 305 8.44 -19.03 -18.06
C PHE A 305 9.61 -18.16 -18.57
N ALA A 306 10.50 -18.74 -19.36
CA ALA A 306 11.73 -18.11 -19.83
C ALA A 306 12.19 -18.76 -21.14
N GLU A 307 13.14 -18.12 -21.81
CA GLU A 307 13.90 -18.68 -22.92
C GLU A 307 15.39 -18.74 -22.59
N VAL A 308 16.14 -19.61 -23.27
CA VAL A 308 17.59 -19.79 -23.07
C VAL A 308 18.30 -19.51 -24.37
N TRP A 309 19.34 -18.69 -24.31
CA TRP A 309 20.13 -18.24 -25.44
C TRP A 309 21.60 -18.59 -25.24
N LYS A 310 22.27 -18.96 -26.31
CA LYS A 310 23.73 -18.94 -26.42
C LYS A 310 24.15 -17.48 -26.56
N ALA A 311 25.13 -17.08 -25.77
CA ALA A 311 25.70 -15.75 -25.83
C ALA A 311 27.22 -15.79 -25.76
N TRP A 312 27.88 -14.82 -26.36
CA TRP A 312 29.28 -14.53 -26.10
C TRP A 312 29.35 -13.50 -24.96
N ASP A 313 30.05 -13.84 -23.87
CA ASP A 313 30.30 -12.96 -22.74
C ASP A 313 31.57 -12.15 -22.99
N ALA A 314 31.42 -10.87 -23.29
CA ALA A 314 32.53 -9.98 -23.60
C ALA A 314 33.50 -9.73 -22.42
N ALA A 315 33.09 -10.04 -21.18
CA ALA A 315 33.94 -9.83 -20.01
C ALA A 315 34.89 -11.01 -19.76
N THR A 316 34.46 -12.24 -20.06
CA THR A 316 35.25 -13.46 -19.84
C THR A 316 35.80 -14.06 -21.14
N ASP A 317 35.35 -13.56 -22.29
CA ASP A 317 35.64 -14.10 -23.62
C ASP A 317 35.21 -15.58 -23.79
N GLU A 318 34.12 -15.95 -23.13
CA GLU A 318 33.57 -17.32 -23.15
C GLU A 318 32.17 -17.38 -23.75
N THR A 319 31.81 -18.56 -24.26
CA THR A 319 30.42 -18.84 -24.68
C THR A 319 29.61 -19.31 -23.47
N VAL A 320 28.52 -18.61 -23.18
CA VAL A 320 27.64 -18.88 -22.04
C VAL A 320 26.19 -19.11 -22.48
N ALA A 321 25.39 -19.72 -21.60
CA ALA A 321 23.95 -19.80 -21.75
C ALA A 321 23.28 -18.73 -20.88
N VAL A 322 22.52 -17.81 -21.50
CA VAL A 322 21.76 -16.76 -20.84
C VAL A 322 20.29 -17.14 -20.81
N LYS A 323 19.71 -17.23 -19.61
CA LYS A 323 18.28 -17.47 -19.44
C LYS A 323 17.57 -16.14 -19.28
N LEU A 324 16.54 -15.90 -20.09
CA LEU A 324 15.81 -14.64 -20.18
C LEU A 324 14.36 -14.83 -19.77
N LEU A 325 13.92 -14.04 -18.81
CA LEU A 325 12.52 -14.02 -18.39
C LEU A 325 11.67 -13.39 -19.49
N HIS A 326 10.51 -14.00 -19.81
CA HIS A 326 9.61 -13.44 -20.82
C HIS A 326 9.13 -12.04 -20.41
N GLY A 327 9.12 -11.10 -21.37
CA GLY A 327 8.77 -9.69 -21.11
C GLY A 327 7.34 -9.46 -20.60
N GLN A 328 6.43 -10.43 -20.71
CA GLN A 328 5.11 -10.38 -20.07
C GLN A 328 5.17 -10.57 -18.54
N PHE A 329 6.32 -11.00 -18.00
CA PHE A 329 6.55 -11.22 -16.57
C PHE A 329 7.56 -10.24 -15.97
N SER A 330 8.15 -9.35 -16.79
CA SER A 330 9.16 -8.40 -16.34
C SER A 330 8.61 -7.42 -15.32
N ASP A 331 7.32 -7.06 -15.38
CA ASP A 331 6.72 -6.02 -14.52
C ASP A 331 6.26 -6.58 -13.16
N SER A 332 6.20 -7.92 -13.02
CA SER A 332 5.78 -8.60 -11.79
C SER A 332 6.98 -8.87 -10.86
N ALA A 333 7.06 -8.15 -9.75
CA ALA A 333 8.11 -8.33 -8.75
C ALA A 333 8.18 -9.76 -8.19
N GLU A 334 7.03 -10.41 -8.00
CA GLU A 334 6.95 -11.80 -7.52
C GLU A 334 7.56 -12.79 -8.52
N ARG A 335 7.26 -12.64 -9.81
CA ARG A 335 7.80 -13.52 -10.86
C ARG A 335 9.29 -13.32 -11.06
N ARG A 336 9.78 -12.06 -11.00
CA ARG A 336 11.22 -11.77 -10.96
C ARG A 336 11.90 -12.45 -9.77
N GLN A 337 11.31 -12.37 -8.57
CA GLN A 337 11.85 -13.05 -7.39
C GLN A 337 11.88 -14.58 -7.55
N ARG A 338 10.84 -15.18 -8.14
CA ARG A 338 10.82 -16.62 -8.42
C ARG A 338 11.92 -17.03 -9.41
N PHE A 339 12.14 -16.22 -10.44
CA PHE A 339 13.20 -16.44 -11.43
C PHE A 339 14.60 -16.45 -10.78
N PHE A 340 14.94 -15.40 -10.03
CA PHE A 340 16.24 -15.29 -9.37
C PHE A 340 16.44 -16.30 -8.23
N ARG A 341 15.38 -16.67 -7.49
CA ARG A 341 15.46 -17.75 -6.50
C ARG A 341 15.90 -19.07 -7.12
N GLY A 342 15.38 -19.43 -8.29
CA GLY A 342 15.80 -20.63 -9.01
C GLY A 342 17.26 -20.59 -9.47
N ALA A 343 17.72 -19.42 -9.94
CA ALA A 343 19.12 -19.24 -10.33
C ALA A 343 20.08 -19.41 -9.15
N ARG A 344 19.76 -18.83 -7.99
CA ARG A 344 20.56 -18.97 -6.76
C ARG A 344 20.63 -20.43 -6.26
N GLN A 345 19.53 -21.17 -6.36
CA GLN A 345 19.54 -22.60 -6.04
C GLN A 345 20.47 -23.38 -6.98
N MET A 346 20.45 -23.07 -8.27
CA MET A 346 21.32 -23.72 -9.26
C MET A 346 22.81 -23.41 -9.05
N GLN A 347 23.17 -22.23 -8.52
CA GLN A 347 24.57 -21.91 -8.20
C GLN A 347 25.19 -22.85 -7.16
N SER A 348 24.41 -23.36 -6.22
CA SER A 348 24.91 -24.30 -5.20
C SER A 348 25.18 -25.72 -5.73
N ILE A 349 24.76 -26.04 -6.95
CA ILE A 349 24.92 -27.38 -7.53
C ILE A 349 26.19 -27.41 -8.39
N VAL A 350 27.23 -28.07 -7.89
CA VAL A 350 28.48 -28.29 -8.63
C VAL A 350 28.64 -29.79 -8.90
N HIS A 351 28.33 -30.20 -10.13
CA HIS A 351 28.46 -31.60 -10.54
C HIS A 351 28.82 -31.70 -12.03
N ARG A 352 29.67 -32.67 -12.40
CA ARG A 352 30.18 -32.85 -13.78
C ARG A 352 29.10 -33.03 -14.85
N ASN A 353 27.91 -33.52 -14.47
CA ASN A 353 26.78 -33.76 -15.37
C ASN A 353 25.68 -32.69 -15.28
N VAL A 354 25.93 -31.56 -14.59
CA VAL A 354 24.96 -30.46 -14.43
C VAL A 354 25.60 -29.17 -14.90
N ALA A 355 24.89 -28.40 -15.72
CA ALA A 355 25.35 -27.10 -16.16
C ALA A 355 25.50 -26.16 -14.94
N ARG A 356 26.72 -25.65 -14.73
CA ARG A 356 27.02 -24.74 -13.63
C ARG A 356 26.40 -23.37 -13.89
N CYS A 357 25.67 -22.84 -12.92
CA CYS A 357 25.25 -21.44 -12.94
C CYS A 357 26.43 -20.56 -12.46
N ILE A 358 26.92 -19.68 -13.34
CA ILE A 358 28.07 -18.81 -13.06
C ILE A 358 27.61 -17.52 -12.38
N GLU A 359 26.47 -16.97 -12.81
CA GLU A 359 25.89 -15.73 -12.32
C GLU A 359 24.37 -15.89 -12.15
N ALA A 360 23.84 -15.56 -10.98
CA ALA A 360 22.43 -15.76 -10.62
C ALA A 360 21.63 -14.46 -10.48
N GLU A 361 22.27 -13.33 -10.75
CA GLU A 361 21.65 -12.01 -10.75
C GLU A 361 21.90 -11.32 -12.10
N GLY A 362 21.05 -10.36 -12.42
CA GLY A 362 21.11 -9.61 -13.68
C GLY A 362 20.20 -8.40 -13.58
N HIS A 363 20.44 -7.40 -14.43
CA HIS A 363 19.71 -6.11 -14.43
C HIS A 363 18.31 -6.21 -15.04
#